data_AF-A0A6A6J5V2-F1
#
_entry.id   AF-A0A6A6J5V2-F1
#
_cell.length_a   1.000
_cell.length_b   1.000
_cell.length_c   1.000
_cell.angle_alpha   90.00
_cell.angle_beta   90.00
_cell.angle_gamma   90.00
#
_symmetry.space_group_name_H-M   'P 1'
#
loop_
_entity.id
_entity.type
_entity.pdbx_description
1 polymer ?
#
loop_
_entity_poly.entity_id
_entity_poly.type
_entity_poly.pdbx_seq_one_letter_code
_entity_poly.pdbx_strand_id
1 'polypeptide(L)'
;EVFGRIMVEYDYPECTTAVIMGLHLFQKYYPDYRAQEIRRFKDRAIVYIRRAQRKDGSWYGAWGICFTYATWFALESLACAGETYANSERVRRACGFPLSKQMEDGGWGE
;
A
#
# COMPACT_ATOMS: atom_id res chain seq x y z
N GLU A 1 -30.15 3.72 6.60
CA GLU A 1 -28.88 3.90 7.32
C GLU A 1 -27.86 4.51 6.36
N VAL A 2 -26.96 5.39 6.82
CA VAL A 2 -26.13 6.29 5.97
C VAL A 2 -24.63 5.95 5.94
N PHE A 3 -24.19 4.95 6.71
CA PHE A 3 -22.77 4.55 6.81
C PHE A 3 -22.59 3.05 6.55
N GLY A 4 -21.47 2.69 5.92
CA GLY A 4 -21.06 1.30 5.68
C GLY A 4 -19.81 0.93 6.47
N ARG A 5 -19.62 -0.37 6.73
CA ARG A 5 -18.43 -0.93 7.41
C ARG A 5 -18.16 -0.34 8.81
N ILE A 6 -19.21 -0.19 9.62
CA ILE A 6 -19.13 0.43 10.95
C ILE A 6 -19.11 -0.56 12.13
N MET A 7 -19.27 -1.85 11.88
CA MET A 7 -19.56 -2.82 12.94
C MET A 7 -18.31 -3.44 13.59
N VAL A 8 -17.19 -3.48 12.87
CA VAL A 8 -15.93 -4.06 13.33
C VAL A 8 -14.75 -3.25 12.77
N GLU A 9 -13.58 -3.41 13.39
CA GLU A 9 -12.33 -2.89 12.83
C GLU A 9 -11.86 -3.77 11.66
N TYR A 10 -11.33 -3.14 10.62
CA TYR A 10 -10.85 -3.85 9.43
C TYR A 10 -9.37 -3.56 9.19
N ASP A 11 -8.71 -4.49 8.52
CA ASP A 11 -7.39 -4.21 7.97
C ASP A 11 -7.51 -3.29 6.75
N TYR A 12 -6.66 -2.27 6.70
CA TYR A 12 -6.61 -1.29 5.62
C TYR A 12 -5.20 -1.22 4.99
N PRO A 13 -5.08 -1.05 3.65
CA PRO A 13 -3.79 -0.84 2.98
C PRO A 13 -2.99 0.32 3.57
N GLU A 14 -3.66 1.40 3.93
CA GLU A 14 -3.04 2.64 4.41
C GLU A 14 -2.41 2.44 5.79
N CYS A 15 -3.18 1.91 6.75
CA CYS A 15 -2.71 1.60 8.10
C CYS A 15 -1.57 0.57 8.07
N THR A 16 -1.73 -0.49 7.26
CA THR A 16 -0.72 -1.55 7.13
C THR A 16 0.58 -1.03 6.54
N THR A 17 0.50 -0.20 5.50
CA THR A 17 1.65 0.47 4.88
C THR A 17 2.37 1.36 5.89
N ALA A 18 1.63 2.19 6.63
CA ALA A 18 2.23 3.11 7.60
C ALA A 18 3.07 2.35 8.64
N VAL A 19 2.56 1.22 9.15
CA VAL A 19 3.30 0.36 10.09
C VAL A 19 4.52 -0.28 9.41
N ILE A 20 4.41 -0.78 8.17
CA ILE A 20 5.55 -1.33 7.42
C ILE A 20 6.65 -0.29 7.27
N MET A 21 6.31 0.92 6.84
CA MET A 21 7.28 2.00 6.63
C MET A 21 7.94 2.41 7.96
N GLY A 22 7.15 2.57 9.03
CA GLY A 22 7.66 2.88 10.36
C GLY A 22 8.66 1.83 10.85
N LEU A 23 8.31 0.55 10.76
CA LEU A 23 9.19 -0.56 11.13
C LEU A 23 10.41 -0.67 10.20
N HIS A 24 10.24 -0.43 8.90
CA HIS A 24 11.34 -0.43 7.94
C HIS A 24 12.36 0.66 8.28
N LEU A 25 11.90 1.88 8.60
CA LEU A 25 12.77 2.97 9.03
C LEU A 25 13.42 2.66 10.39
N PHE A 26 12.66 2.16 11.35
CA PHE A 26 13.17 1.79 12.67
C PHE A 26 14.31 0.77 12.58
N GLN A 27 14.18 -0.26 11.73
CA GLN A 27 15.21 -1.27 11.51
C GLN A 27 16.53 -0.72 10.95
N LYS A 28 16.52 0.47 10.32
CA LYS A 28 17.76 1.13 9.88
C LYS A 28 18.60 1.63 11.06
N TYR A 29 17.96 1.99 12.17
CA TYR A 29 18.64 2.50 13.38
C TYR A 29 18.84 1.43 14.45
N TYR A 30 17.94 0.44 14.51
CA TYR A 30 17.96 -0.64 15.50
C TYR A 30 17.81 -2.01 14.81
N PRO A 31 18.84 -2.48 14.08
CA PRO A 31 18.74 -3.66 13.23
C PRO A 31 18.48 -4.96 14.00
N ASP A 32 19.01 -5.07 15.22
CA ASP A 32 18.94 -6.30 16.02
C ASP A 32 17.70 -6.38 16.92
N TYR A 33 17.05 -5.24 17.19
CA TYR A 33 15.89 -5.20 18.09
C TYR A 33 14.71 -5.96 17.47
N ARG A 34 14.35 -7.10 18.06
CA ARG A 34 13.20 -7.95 17.64
C ARG A 34 13.17 -8.21 16.13
N ALA A 35 14.35 -8.36 15.54
CA ALA A 35 14.51 -8.39 14.08
C ALA A 35 13.67 -9.48 13.42
N GLN A 36 13.57 -10.64 14.06
CA GLN A 36 12.82 -11.78 13.53
C GLN A 36 11.31 -11.54 13.56
N GLU A 37 10.77 -10.98 14.64
CA GLU A 37 9.34 -10.67 14.74
C GLU A 37 8.94 -9.55 13.79
N ILE A 38 9.75 -8.50 13.68
CA ILE A 38 9.51 -7.40 12.74
C ILE A 38 9.52 -7.93 11.30
N ARG A 39 10.50 -8.77 10.94
CA ARG A 39 10.56 -9.40 9.61
C ARG A 39 9.30 -10.24 9.33
N ARG A 40 8.93 -11.13 10.25
CA ARG A 40 7.73 -11.97 10.12
C ARG A 40 6.46 -11.14 9.98
N PHE A 41 6.34 -10.03 10.72
CA PHE A 41 5.22 -9.10 10.58
C PHE A 41 5.20 -8.47 9.19
N LYS A 42 6.32 -7.88 8.74
CA LYS A 42 6.43 -7.23 7.42
C LYS A 42 6.10 -8.21 6.29
N ASP A 43 6.58 -9.45 6.36
CA ASP A 43 6.28 -10.47 5.34
C ASP A 43 4.78 -10.75 5.23
N ARG A 44 4.06 -10.90 6.35
CA ARG A 44 2.59 -11.08 6.34
C ARG A 44 1.86 -9.83 5.87
N ALA A 45 2.31 -8.66 6.31
CA ALA A 45 1.70 -7.37 5.96
C ALA A 45 1.80 -7.12 4.44
N ILE A 46 2.95 -7.42 3.82
CA ILE A 46 3.13 -7.34 2.36
C ILE A 46 2.23 -8.34 1.62
N VAL A 47 2.04 -9.54 2.15
CA VAL A 47 1.08 -10.50 1.57
C VAL A 47 -0.35 -9.93 1.59
N TYR A 48 -0.75 -9.26 2.67
CA TYR A 48 -2.04 -8.56 2.72
C TYR A 48 -2.12 -7.46 1.65
N ILE A 49 -1.12 -6.58 1.54
CA ILE A 49 -1.11 -5.51 0.52
C ILE A 49 -1.29 -6.08 -0.89
N ARG A 50 -0.54 -7.15 -1.22
CA ARG A 50 -0.64 -7.83 -2.53
C ARG A 50 -2.02 -8.42 -2.80
N ARG A 51 -2.72 -8.91 -1.76
CA ARG A 51 -4.07 -9.49 -1.85
C ARG A 51 -5.16 -8.43 -1.94
N ALA A 52 -4.97 -7.28 -1.32
CA ALA A 52 -5.90 -6.16 -1.35
C ALA A 52 -5.91 -5.42 -2.71
N GLN A 53 -4.90 -5.65 -3.56
CA GLN A 53 -4.83 -5.04 -4.89
C GLN A 53 -6.00 -5.48 -5.77
N ARG A 54 -6.65 -4.51 -6.41
CA ARG A 54 -7.71 -4.75 -7.41
C ARG A 54 -7.11 -5.19 -8.75
N LYS A 55 -7.95 -5.75 -9.62
CA LYS A 55 -7.53 -6.25 -10.95
C LYS A 55 -6.93 -5.17 -11.85
N ASP A 56 -7.41 -3.93 -11.72
CA ASP A 56 -6.91 -2.75 -12.45
C ASP A 56 -5.58 -2.20 -11.91
N GLY A 57 -5.07 -2.77 -10.82
CA GLY A 57 -3.82 -2.35 -10.18
C GLY A 57 -4.01 -1.40 -8.99
N SER A 58 -5.21 -0.87 -8.75
CA SER A 58 -5.48 0.09 -7.67
C SER A 58 -5.75 -0.57 -6.31
N TRP A 59 -5.74 0.26 -5.27
CA TRP A 59 -6.28 -0.07 -3.93
C TRP A 59 -7.39 0.92 -3.57
N TYR A 60 -8.33 0.48 -2.76
CA TYR A 60 -9.42 1.34 -2.30
C TYR A 60 -9.02 2.08 -1.02
N GLY A 61 -9.12 3.41 -1.04
CA GLY A 61 -8.91 4.27 0.13
C GLY A 61 -10.13 4.33 1.02
N ALA A 62 -9.93 4.01 2.29
CA ALA A 62 -10.96 4.12 3.32
C ALA A 62 -10.87 5.44 4.09
N TRP A 63 -9.68 6.04 4.14
CA TRP A 63 -9.39 7.24 4.95
C TRP A 63 -9.04 8.48 4.13
N GLY A 64 -8.93 8.34 2.81
CA GLY A 64 -8.72 9.43 1.86
C GLY A 64 -9.40 9.09 0.53
N ILE A 65 -9.74 10.11 -0.24
CA ILE A 65 -10.45 9.97 -1.53
C ILE A 65 -9.41 9.77 -2.64
N CYS A 66 -9.41 8.67 -3.39
CA CYS A 66 -9.87 7.33 -3.02
C CYS A 66 -8.81 6.31 -3.47
N PHE A 67 -8.65 6.15 -4.78
CA PHE A 67 -7.75 5.19 -5.39
C PHE A 67 -6.34 5.73 -5.53
N THR A 68 -6.15 7.02 -5.84
CA THR A 68 -4.83 7.67 -5.88
C THR A 68 -4.17 7.59 -4.50
N TYR A 69 -4.93 7.93 -3.46
CA TYR A 69 -4.49 7.88 -2.06
C TYR A 69 -4.00 6.48 -1.66
N ALA A 70 -4.85 5.46 -1.76
CA ALA A 70 -4.46 4.11 -1.32
C ALA A 70 -3.42 3.46 -2.24
N THR A 71 -3.42 3.76 -3.54
CA THR A 71 -2.41 3.24 -4.47
C THR A 71 -1.02 3.79 -4.14
N TRP A 72 -0.91 5.06 -3.74
CA TRP A 72 0.34 5.62 -3.24
C TRP A 72 0.85 4.86 -2.02
N PHE A 73 0.03 4.69 -0.97
CA PHE A 73 0.43 3.90 0.21
C PHE A 73 0.90 2.49 -0.18
N ALA A 74 0.11 1.77 -0.96
CA ALA A 74 0.46 0.40 -1.33
C ALA A 74 1.80 0.33 -2.07
N LEU A 75 2.07 1.24 -3.01
CA LEU A 75 3.35 1.30 -3.73
C LEU A 75 4.54 1.53 -2.79
N GLU A 76 4.43 2.37 -1.76
CA GLU A 76 5.48 2.59 -0.77
C GLU A 76 5.82 1.30 0.03
N SER A 77 4.79 0.55 0.42
CA SER A 77 5.00 -0.72 1.12
C SER A 77 5.68 -1.76 0.23
N LEU A 78 5.29 -1.84 -1.04
CA LEU A 78 5.89 -2.75 -2.02
C LEU A 78 7.35 -2.37 -2.29
N ALA A 79 7.66 -1.07 -2.38
CA ALA A 79 9.03 -0.58 -2.48
C ALA A 79 9.87 -0.98 -1.26
N CYS A 80 9.33 -0.90 -0.05
CA CYS A 80 9.99 -1.37 1.18
C CYS A 80 10.29 -2.89 1.19
N ALA A 81 9.58 -3.66 0.35
CA ALA A 81 9.80 -5.10 0.13
C ALA A 81 10.72 -5.39 -1.07
N GLY A 82 11.28 -4.36 -1.71
CA GLY A 82 12.15 -4.47 -2.88
C GLY A 82 11.40 -4.73 -4.19
N GLU A 83 10.09 -4.56 -4.22
CA GLU A 83 9.32 -4.61 -5.46
C GLU A 83 9.45 -3.28 -6.21
N THR A 84 9.80 -3.39 -7.49
CA THR A 84 10.03 -2.27 -8.39
C THR A 84 9.30 -2.52 -9.70
N TYR A 85 9.25 -1.49 -10.56
CA TYR A 85 8.67 -1.62 -11.90
C TYR A 85 9.34 -2.74 -12.73
N ALA A 86 10.64 -2.96 -12.55
CA ALA A 86 11.38 -3.96 -13.30
C ALA A 86 11.02 -5.40 -12.90
N ASN A 87 10.81 -5.66 -11.61
CA ASN A 87 10.68 -7.02 -11.08
C ASN A 87 9.25 -7.43 -10.66
N SER A 88 8.28 -6.51 -10.64
CA SER A 88 6.92 -6.79 -10.16
C SER A 88 5.84 -6.40 -11.16
N GLU A 89 5.09 -7.39 -11.64
CA GLU A 89 3.88 -7.16 -12.46
C GLU A 89 2.80 -6.38 -11.71
N ARG A 90 2.70 -6.57 -10.39
CA ARG A 90 1.77 -5.83 -9.53
C ARG A 90 2.09 -4.34 -9.50
N VAL A 91 3.37 -4.00 -9.36
CA VAL A 91 3.85 -2.61 -9.40
C VAL A 91 3.60 -2.01 -10.78
N ARG A 92 3.86 -2.76 -11.87
CA ARG A 92 3.57 -2.28 -13.23
C ARG A 92 2.09 -1.94 -13.44
N ARG A 93 1.17 -2.80 -12.99
CA ARG A 93 -0.27 -2.50 -13.04
C ARG A 93 -0.63 -1.32 -12.15
N ALA A 94 -0.09 -1.25 -10.93
CA ALA A 94 -0.31 -0.15 -10.00
C ALA A 94 0.15 1.20 -10.56
N CYS A 95 1.27 1.25 -11.30
CA CYS A 95 1.71 2.45 -12.01
C CYS A 95 0.85 2.73 -13.25
N GLY A 96 0.40 1.70 -13.96
CA GLY A 96 -0.48 1.84 -15.12
C GLY A 96 -1.84 2.45 -14.76
N PHE A 97 -2.37 2.17 -13.58
CA PHE A 97 -3.65 2.71 -13.10
C PHE A 97 -3.70 4.25 -13.12
N PRO A 98 -2.88 5.00 -12.35
CA PRO A 98 -2.92 6.46 -12.37
C PRO A 98 -2.53 7.00 -13.75
N LEU A 99 -1.54 6.42 -14.44
CA LEU A 99 -1.18 6.88 -15.80
C LEU A 99 -2.38 6.84 -16.77
N SER A 100 -3.26 5.84 -16.65
CA SER A 100 -4.49 5.74 -17.45
C SER A 100 -5.59 6.76 -17.08
N LYS A 101 -5.40 7.50 -15.97
CA LYS A 101 -6.36 8.46 -15.39
C LYS A 101 -5.82 9.89 -15.33
N GLN A 102 -4.63 10.14 -15.89
CA GLN A 102 -4.06 11.48 -15.93
C GLN A 102 -4.93 12.40 -16.80
N MET A 103 -5.22 13.60 -16.29
CA MET A 103 -5.98 14.63 -17.01
C MET A 103 -5.07 15.38 -18.00
N GLU A 104 -5.66 16.13 -18.93
CA GLU A 104 -4.92 16.89 -19.96
C GLU A 104 -3.96 17.92 -19.36
N ASP A 105 -4.26 18.44 -18.18
CA ASP A 105 -3.43 19.38 -17.42
C ASP A 105 -2.25 18.70 -16.69
N GLY A 106 -2.14 17.37 -16.79
CA GLY A 106 -1.13 16.56 -16.13
C GLY A 106 -1.47 16.13 -14.70
N GLY A 107 -2.60 16.56 -14.15
CA GLY A 107 -3.04 16.23 -12.79
C GLY A 107 -3.90 14.96 -12.68
N TRP A 108 -4.41 14.73 -11.47
CA TRP A 108 -5.38 13.68 -11.13
C TRP A 108 -6.50 14.27 -10.26
N GLY A 109 -7.72 13.76 -10.41
CA GLY A 109 -8.88 14.14 -9.61
C GLY A 109 -9.79 12.95 -9.33
N GLU A 110 -10.40 12.95 -8.14
CA GLU A 110 -11.34 11.93 -7.65
C GLU A 110 -12.50 12.57 -6.86
#